data_AF-A0AAW2AUQ7-F1
#
_entry.id   AF-A0AAW2AUQ7-F1
#
_cell.length_a   1.000
_cell.length_b   1.000
_cell.length_c   1.000
_cell.angle_alpha   90.00
_cell.angle_beta   90.00
_cell.angle_gamma   90.00
#
_symmetry.space_group_name_H-M   'P 1'
#
loop_
_entity.id
_entity.type
_entity.pdbx_description
1 polymer ?
#
loop_
_entity_poly.entity_id
_entity_poly.type
_entity_poly.pdbx_seq_one_letter_code
_entity_poly.pdbx_strand_id
1 'polypeptide(L)'
;EDIFLRSAMEPYPELWGFCKKLLILSHGQATVERGFSINKEVESDNIQEDSVVTRRLVCEYITQHGGVTQVPLSKALLESVARARTRYRAHLETERKKREAKSQAFKRKEVEDCLQELKVKRRRIQEVCESLARDVDRLAEEAERKAGSKMADLISSSNLLRRGHKEKLTELAVLDKEIADLSEELRS
;
A
#
# COMPACT_ATOMS: atom_id res chain seq x y z
N GLU A 1 -1.55 8.77 43.81
CA GLU A 1 -0.10 8.69 44.09
C GLU A 1 0.16 7.41 44.87
N ASP A 2 1.17 6.64 44.46
CA ASP A 2 1.43 5.29 44.98
C ASP A 2 2.11 5.35 46.37
N ILE A 3 1.30 5.24 47.43
CA ILE A 3 1.72 5.38 48.84
C ILE A 3 2.75 4.30 49.22
N PHE A 4 2.66 3.14 48.59
CA PHE A 4 3.52 1.98 48.84
C PHE A 4 4.99 2.23 48.45
N LEU A 5 5.24 2.78 47.26
CA LEU A 5 6.60 3.06 46.78
C LEU A 5 7.29 4.15 47.61
N ARG A 6 6.53 5.16 48.06
CA ARG A 6 7.09 6.25 48.87
C ARG A 6 7.59 5.75 50.23
N SER A 7 6.89 4.81 50.86
CA SER A 7 7.29 4.24 52.15
C SER A 7 8.50 3.32 52.02
N ALA A 8 8.58 2.52 50.95
CA ALA A 8 9.71 1.60 50.74
C ALA A 8 11.02 2.32 50.37
N MET A 9 10.94 3.50 49.76
CA MET A 9 12.09 4.25 49.22
C MET A 9 12.53 5.43 50.10
N GLU A 10 11.90 5.61 51.26
CA GLU A 10 12.22 6.66 52.24
C GLU A 10 13.71 6.68 52.67
N PRO A 11 14.41 5.54 52.83
CA PRO A 11 15.84 5.53 53.18
C PRO A 11 16.78 5.96 52.04
N TYR A 12 16.30 6.07 50.79
CA TYR A 12 17.13 6.29 49.60
C TYR A 12 16.67 7.53 48.81
N PRO A 13 17.00 8.75 49.28
CA PRO A 13 16.46 9.99 48.72
C PRO A 13 16.88 10.24 47.26
N GLU A 14 18.09 9.82 46.89
CA GLU A 14 18.60 9.94 45.52
C GLU A 14 17.87 9.01 44.56
N LEU A 15 17.62 7.76 44.98
CA LEU A 15 16.86 6.78 44.21
C LEU A 15 15.40 7.22 44.03
N TRP A 16 14.79 7.79 45.07
CA TRP A 16 13.46 8.37 44.99
C TRP A 16 13.38 9.54 43.99
N GLY A 17 14.40 10.40 43.97
CA GLY A 17 14.54 11.46 42.98
C GLY A 17 14.65 10.93 41.54
N PHE A 18 15.40 9.85 41.35
CA PHE A 18 15.50 9.15 40.06
C PHE A 18 14.16 8.53 39.64
N CYS A 19 13.47 7.81 40.53
CA CYS A 19 12.18 7.19 40.24
C CYS A 19 11.10 8.21 39.88
N LYS A 20 11.06 9.36 40.56
CA LYS A 20 10.16 10.46 40.14
C LYS A 20 10.43 10.89 38.71
N LYS A 21 11.70 11.10 38.34
CA LYS A 21 12.06 11.49 36.97
C LYS A 21 11.70 10.40 35.97
N LEU A 22 11.96 9.13 36.29
CA LEU A 22 11.63 7.98 35.46
C LEU A 22 10.12 7.87 35.21
N LEU A 23 9.29 8.02 36.26
CA LEU A 23 7.83 7.96 36.18
C LEU A 23 7.18 9.17 35.48
N ILE A 24 7.91 10.28 35.35
CA ILE A 24 7.46 11.48 34.61
C ILE A 24 7.88 11.40 33.13
N LEU A 25 8.87 10.58 32.78
CA LEU A 25 9.18 10.29 31.38
C LEU A 25 7.97 9.55 30.79
N SER A 26 7.43 10.09 29.70
CA SER A 26 6.33 9.47 28.97
C SER A 26 6.75 8.06 28.54
N HIS A 27 6.25 7.04 29.24
CA HIS A 27 6.36 5.64 28.85
C HIS A 27 5.50 5.41 27.60
N GLY A 28 6.02 5.85 26.45
CA GLY A 28 5.48 5.48 25.16
C GLY A 28 5.63 3.96 25.00
N GLN A 29 4.51 3.24 25.04
CA GLN A 29 4.36 1.90 24.48
C GLN A 29 5.23 0.78 25.12
N ALA A 30 5.42 0.77 26.43
CA ALA A 30 5.99 -0.39 27.12
C ALA A 30 4.90 -1.47 27.33
N THR A 31 5.02 -2.60 26.62
CA THR A 31 4.08 -3.73 26.64
C THR A 31 3.74 -4.28 28.04
N VAL A 32 4.60 -4.08 29.03
CA VAL A 32 4.42 -4.57 30.41
C VAL A 32 3.47 -3.74 31.27
N GLU A 33 3.24 -2.46 30.98
CA GLU A 33 2.26 -1.64 31.73
C GLU A 33 0.81 -1.89 31.30
N ARG A 34 0.58 -2.63 30.20
CA ARG A 34 -0.74 -3.12 29.80
C ARG A 34 -1.37 -4.08 30.82
N GLY A 35 -0.58 -4.62 31.76
CA GLY A 35 -1.06 -5.53 32.80
C GLY A 35 -1.89 -4.88 33.91
N PHE A 36 -1.70 -3.59 34.19
CA PHE A 36 -2.27 -2.89 35.36
C PHE A 36 -3.27 -1.78 35.01
N SER A 37 -3.51 -1.54 33.72
CA SER A 37 -4.50 -0.56 33.29
C SER A 37 -5.91 -1.11 33.47
N ILE A 38 -6.77 -0.39 34.20
CA ILE A 38 -8.23 -0.63 34.24
C ILE A 38 -8.83 -0.53 32.82
N ASN A 39 -8.11 0.06 31.86
CA ASN A 39 -8.48 0.06 30.44
C ASN A 39 -8.15 -1.25 29.70
N LYS A 40 -7.76 -2.34 30.37
CA LYS A 40 -7.52 -3.63 29.69
C LYS A 40 -8.77 -4.16 28.96
N GLU A 41 -9.96 -3.77 29.38
CA GLU A 41 -11.22 -4.07 28.68
C GLU A 41 -11.46 -3.21 27.42
N VAL A 42 -10.66 -2.18 27.18
CA VAL A 42 -10.75 -1.33 25.98
C VAL A 42 -9.92 -1.90 24.81
N GLU A 43 -8.97 -2.79 25.08
CA GLU A 43 -8.20 -3.51 24.04
C GLU A 43 -8.91 -4.77 23.51
N SER A 44 -10.00 -5.20 24.16
CA SER A 44 -10.93 -6.15 23.55
C SER A 44 -11.82 -5.41 22.55
N ASP A 45 -11.36 -5.41 21.30
CA ASP A 45 -12.13 -5.48 20.05
C ASP A 45 -11.81 -4.38 19.04
N ASN A 46 -11.82 -4.81 17.78
CA ASN A 46 -11.77 -4.10 16.51
C ASN A 46 -12.84 -2.97 16.40
N ILE A 47 -12.79 -1.99 17.31
CA ILE A 47 -13.73 -0.88 17.41
C ILE A 47 -13.12 0.29 16.64
N GLN A 48 -13.85 0.78 15.63
CA GLN A 48 -13.44 1.96 14.88
C GLN A 48 -13.44 3.19 15.79
N GLU A 49 -12.55 4.15 15.54
CA GLU A 49 -12.45 5.41 16.30
C GLU A 49 -13.80 6.10 16.46
N ASP A 50 -14.58 6.20 15.37
CA ASP A 50 -15.93 6.76 15.37
C ASP A 50 -16.87 6.07 16.35
N SER A 51 -16.73 4.75 16.54
CA SER A 51 -17.54 3.98 17.48
C SER A 51 -17.15 4.26 18.93
N VAL A 52 -15.86 4.49 19.20
CA VAL A 52 -15.37 4.90 20.53
C VAL A 52 -15.89 6.29 20.88
N VAL A 53 -15.76 7.25 19.95
CA VAL A 53 -16.25 8.62 20.12
C VAL A 53 -17.76 8.62 20.35
N THR A 54 -18.51 7.88 19.53
CA THR A 54 -19.98 7.77 19.68
C THR A 54 -20.37 7.16 21.03
N ARG A 55 -19.69 6.10 21.46
CA ARG A 55 -19.93 5.46 22.77
C ARG A 55 -19.70 6.46 23.91
N ARG A 56 -18.61 7.21 23.85
CA ARG A 56 -18.29 8.24 24.86
C ARG A 56 -19.37 9.32 24.93
N LEU A 57 -19.80 9.87 23.80
CA LEU A 57 -20.85 10.88 23.74
C LEU A 57 -22.16 10.39 24.37
N VAL A 58 -22.54 9.14 24.09
CA VAL A 58 -23.75 8.53 24.68
C VAL A 58 -23.62 8.41 26.20
N CYS A 59 -22.48 7.92 26.70
CA CYS A 59 -22.24 7.78 28.15
C CYS A 59 -22.20 9.14 28.87
N GLU A 60 -21.57 10.14 28.28
CA GLU A 60 -21.53 11.51 28.83
C GLU A 60 -22.94 12.10 28.92
N TYR A 61 -23.74 11.95 27.87
CA TYR A 61 -25.12 12.42 27.84
C TYR A 61 -26.01 11.74 28.90
N ILE A 62 -25.86 10.43 29.08
CA ILE A 62 -26.58 9.68 30.13
C ILE A 62 -26.15 10.15 31.53
N THR A 63 -24.86 10.32 31.75
CA THR A 63 -24.30 10.78 33.04
C THR A 63 -24.80 12.18 33.39
N GLN A 64 -24.83 13.09 32.41
CA GLN A 64 -25.33 14.46 32.58
C GLN A 64 -26.80 14.49 33.07
N HIS A 65 -27.61 13.54 32.64
CA HIS A 65 -29.04 13.46 33.01
C HIS A 65 -29.28 12.64 34.28
N GLY A 66 -28.23 12.14 34.95
CA GLY A 66 -28.39 11.37 36.19
C GLY A 66 -28.81 9.92 35.99
N GLY A 67 -28.62 9.37 34.78
CA GLY A 67 -28.86 7.96 34.49
C GLY A 67 -29.82 7.72 33.32
N VAL A 68 -29.88 6.46 32.87
CA VAL A 68 -30.59 6.06 31.63
C VAL A 68 -32.08 6.35 31.68
N THR A 69 -32.71 6.25 32.86
CA THR A 69 -34.14 6.47 33.05
C THR A 69 -34.56 7.93 33.06
N GLN A 70 -33.59 8.84 33.22
CA GLN A 70 -33.81 10.29 33.36
C GLN A 70 -33.57 11.06 32.05
N VAL A 71 -33.16 10.36 30.99
CA VAL A 71 -32.91 10.97 29.68
C VAL A 71 -34.23 11.36 29.01
N PRO A 72 -34.44 12.64 28.64
CA PRO A 72 -35.69 13.09 28.05
C PRO A 72 -35.88 12.55 26.62
N LEU A 73 -37.05 11.94 26.37
CA LEU A 73 -37.44 11.48 25.03
C LEU A 73 -37.94 12.65 24.17
N SER A 74 -37.00 13.42 23.61
CA SER A 74 -37.32 14.51 22.68
C SER A 74 -37.86 13.98 21.33
N LYS A 75 -38.70 14.77 20.66
CA LYS A 75 -39.22 14.44 19.32
C LYS A 75 -38.09 14.21 18.30
N ALA A 76 -37.04 15.03 18.36
CA ALA A 76 -35.88 14.89 17.49
C ALA A 76 -35.14 13.56 17.68
N LEU A 77 -35.02 13.08 18.94
CA LEU A 77 -34.42 11.78 19.24
C LEU A 77 -35.25 10.64 18.63
N LEU A 78 -36.58 10.69 18.79
CA LEU A 78 -37.49 9.69 18.22
C LEU A 78 -37.42 9.65 16.69
N GLU A 79 -37.42 10.82 16.04
CA GLU A 79 -37.26 10.91 14.58
C GLU A 79 -35.90 10.39 14.11
N SER A 80 -34.82 10.67 14.85
CA SER A 80 -33.48 10.17 14.53
C SER A 80 -33.42 8.64 14.63
N VAL A 81 -33.99 8.06 15.69
CA VAL A 81 -34.07 6.60 15.88
C VAL A 81 -34.92 5.95 14.77
N ALA A 82 -36.06 6.54 14.42
CA ALA A 82 -36.90 6.06 13.32
C ALA A 82 -36.14 6.00 11.97
N ARG A 83 -35.24 6.95 11.73
CA ARG A 83 -34.41 7.00 10.51
C ARG A 83 -33.10 6.21 10.61
N ALA A 84 -32.71 5.74 11.80
CA ALA A 84 -31.40 5.11 12.03
C ALA A 84 -31.18 3.89 11.13
N ARG A 85 -32.19 3.03 10.97
CA ARG A 85 -32.12 1.86 10.10
C ARG A 85 -31.87 2.23 8.63
N THR A 86 -32.55 3.27 8.14
CA THR A 86 -32.39 3.75 6.76
C THR A 86 -31.00 4.34 6.55
N ARG A 87 -30.50 5.15 7.49
CA ARG A 87 -29.13 5.70 7.44
C ARG A 87 -28.08 4.58 7.43
N TYR A 88 -28.26 3.55 8.25
CA TYR A 88 -27.35 2.41 8.30
C TYR A 88 -27.33 1.64 6.98
N ARG A 89 -28.49 1.38 6.38
CA ARG A 89 -28.58 0.74 5.05
C ARG A 89 -27.88 1.56 3.96
N ALA A 90 -28.13 2.86 3.93
CA ALA A 90 -27.45 3.76 2.99
C ALA A 90 -25.93 3.74 3.19
N HIS A 91 -25.46 3.78 4.44
CA HIS A 91 -24.03 3.67 4.76
C HIS A 91 -23.43 2.35 4.22
N LEU A 92 -24.07 1.21 4.47
CA LEU A 92 -23.60 -0.08 3.94
C LEU A 92 -23.52 -0.12 2.41
N GLU A 93 -24.49 0.47 1.71
CA GLU A 93 -24.46 0.57 0.25
C GLU A 93 -23.32 1.47 -0.23
N THR A 94 -23.08 2.61 0.44
CA THR A 94 -21.95 3.48 0.09
C THR A 94 -20.61 2.80 0.33
N GLU A 95 -20.45 2.07 1.43
CA GLU A 95 -19.22 1.32 1.73
C GLU A 95 -19.00 0.18 0.72
N ARG A 96 -20.07 -0.52 0.33
CA ARG A 96 -20.00 -1.52 -0.74
C ARG A 96 -19.53 -0.91 -2.06
N LYS A 97 -20.16 0.19 -2.50
CA LYS A 97 -19.76 0.90 -3.73
C LYS A 97 -18.33 1.41 -3.68
N LYS A 98 -17.87 1.94 -2.53
CA LYS A 98 -16.47 2.35 -2.34
C LYS A 98 -15.50 1.18 -2.47
N ARG A 99 -15.83 0.01 -1.90
CA ARG A 99 -14.99 -1.20 -2.02
C ARG A 99 -14.92 -1.70 -3.46
N GLU A 100 -16.06 -1.75 -4.14
CA GLU A 100 -16.14 -2.13 -5.56
C GLU A 100 -15.33 -1.15 -6.43
N ALA A 101 -15.50 0.15 -6.25
CA ALA A 101 -14.73 1.18 -6.96
C ALA A 101 -13.22 1.09 -6.68
N LYS A 102 -12.81 0.85 -5.42
CA LYS A 102 -11.40 0.64 -5.06
C LYS A 102 -10.82 -0.61 -5.74
N SER A 103 -11.58 -1.71 -5.77
CA SER A 103 -11.14 -2.94 -6.43
C SER A 103 -10.99 -2.74 -7.94
N GLN A 104 -11.94 -2.06 -8.58
CA GLN A 104 -11.85 -1.72 -10.00
C GLN A 104 -10.67 -0.79 -10.29
N ALA A 105 -10.49 0.26 -9.47
CA ALA A 105 -9.36 1.17 -9.61
C ALA A 105 -8.01 0.47 -9.44
N PHE A 106 -7.91 -0.48 -8.49
CA PHE A 106 -6.70 -1.29 -8.31
C PHE A 106 -6.40 -2.15 -9.53
N LYS A 107 -7.40 -2.90 -10.03
CA LYS A 107 -7.24 -3.72 -11.24
C LYS A 107 -6.83 -2.88 -12.46
N ARG A 108 -7.45 -1.72 -12.64
CA ARG A 108 -7.09 -0.80 -13.73
C ARG A 108 -5.65 -0.31 -13.60
N LYS A 109 -5.24 0.06 -12.38
CA LYS A 109 -3.86 0.49 -12.11
C LYS A 109 -2.85 -0.63 -12.39
N GLU A 110 -3.16 -1.86 -12.01
CA GLU A 110 -2.31 -3.03 -12.29
C GLU A 110 -2.10 -3.23 -13.80
N VAL A 111 -3.16 -3.13 -14.59
CA VAL A 111 -3.09 -3.18 -16.07
C VAL A 111 -2.27 -2.01 -16.63
N GLU A 112 -2.45 -0.79 -16.10
CA GLU A 112 -1.68 0.39 -16.50
C GLU A 112 -0.17 0.23 -16.20
N ASP A 113 0.17 -0.29 -15.02
CA ASP A 113 1.55 -0.55 -14.60
C ASP A 113 2.20 -1.64 -15.50
N CYS A 114 1.49 -2.75 -15.76
CA CYS A 114 1.94 -3.78 -16.71
C CYS A 114 2.17 -3.21 -18.13
N LEU A 115 1.28 -2.35 -18.61
CA LEU A 115 1.42 -1.71 -19.92
C LEU A 115 2.67 -0.83 -19.99
N GLN A 116 2.98 -0.09 -18.92
CA GLN A 116 4.20 0.71 -18.84
C GLN A 116 5.45 -0.18 -18.87
N GLU A 117 5.46 -1.27 -18.13
CA GLU A 117 6.57 -2.23 -18.13
C GLU A 117 6.83 -2.81 -19.53
N LEU A 118 5.76 -3.23 -20.23
CA LEU A 118 5.87 -3.74 -21.60
C LEU A 118 6.43 -2.68 -22.56
N LYS A 119 5.98 -1.42 -22.45
CA LYS A 119 6.51 -0.31 -23.26
C LYS A 119 8.00 -0.05 -23.01
N VAL A 120 8.45 -0.16 -21.76
CA VAL A 120 9.87 -0.05 -21.40
C VAL A 120 10.67 -1.21 -21.97
N LYS A 121 10.18 -2.46 -21.83
CA LYS A 121 10.81 -3.65 -22.41
C LYS A 121 10.94 -3.53 -23.92
N ARG A 122 9.87 -3.12 -24.62
CA ARG A 122 9.89 -2.89 -26.07
C ARG A 122 10.97 -1.89 -26.46
N ARG A 123 11.04 -0.75 -25.77
CA ARG A 123 12.03 0.30 -26.07
C ARG A 123 13.47 -0.21 -25.93
N ARG A 124 13.76 -0.97 -24.87
CA ARG A 124 15.08 -1.59 -24.66
C ARG A 124 15.43 -2.59 -25.76
N ILE A 125 14.48 -3.43 -26.16
CA ILE A 125 14.72 -4.41 -27.23
C ILE A 125 14.91 -3.70 -28.57
N GLN A 126 14.17 -2.62 -28.82
CA GLN A 126 14.34 -1.79 -30.00
C GLN A 126 15.75 -1.19 -30.08
N GLU A 127 16.27 -0.63 -28.98
CA GLU A 127 17.65 -0.12 -28.89
C GLU A 127 18.68 -1.23 -29.19
N VAL A 128 18.44 -2.45 -28.69
CA VAL A 128 19.30 -3.61 -28.97
C VAL A 128 19.22 -4.06 -30.44
N CYS A 129 18.04 -4.01 -31.06
CA CYS A 129 17.91 -4.27 -32.50
C CYS A 129 18.73 -3.27 -33.31
N GLU A 130 18.63 -1.98 -32.99
CA GLU A 130 19.36 -0.91 -33.67
C GLU A 130 20.88 -1.01 -33.47
N SER A 131 21.36 -1.47 -32.30
CA SER A 131 22.78 -1.73 -32.10
C SER A 131 23.26 -2.96 -32.87
N LEU A 132 22.50 -4.06 -32.84
CA LEU A 132 22.83 -5.28 -33.58
C LEU A 132 22.86 -5.03 -35.09
N ALA A 133 21.92 -4.24 -35.63
CA ALA A 133 21.92 -3.87 -37.05
C ALA A 133 23.20 -3.11 -37.42
N ARG A 134 23.58 -2.10 -36.62
CA ARG A 134 24.83 -1.33 -36.82
C ARG A 134 26.08 -2.22 -36.74
N ASP A 135 26.13 -3.14 -35.79
CA ASP A 135 27.27 -4.06 -35.66
C ASP A 135 27.34 -5.06 -36.83
N VAL A 136 26.20 -5.53 -37.33
CA VAL A 136 26.12 -6.38 -38.53
C VAL A 136 26.69 -5.66 -39.74
N ASP A 137 26.27 -4.41 -39.96
CA ASP A 137 26.71 -3.60 -41.10
C ASP A 137 28.21 -3.29 -41.00
N ARG A 138 28.69 -2.91 -39.80
CA ARG A 138 30.13 -2.70 -39.55
C ARG A 138 30.95 -3.94 -39.86
N LEU A 139 30.54 -5.12 -39.36
CA LEU A 139 31.28 -6.36 -39.60
C LEU A 139 31.25 -6.78 -41.08
N ALA A 140 30.15 -6.49 -41.79
CA ALA A 140 30.06 -6.74 -43.22
C ALA A 140 31.03 -5.84 -44.01
N GLU A 141 31.04 -4.53 -43.74
CA GLU A 141 31.98 -3.58 -44.36
C GLU A 141 33.45 -3.91 -44.04
N GLU A 142 33.75 -4.32 -42.80
CA GLU A 142 35.09 -4.74 -42.42
C GLU A 142 35.51 -6.02 -43.14
N ALA A 143 34.60 -6.97 -43.35
CA ALA A 143 34.88 -8.19 -44.10
C ALA A 143 35.25 -7.89 -45.56
N GLU A 144 34.56 -6.96 -46.21
CA GLU A 144 34.87 -6.53 -47.59
C GLU A 144 36.29 -5.98 -47.76
N ARG A 145 36.87 -5.42 -46.68
CA ARG A 145 38.24 -4.86 -46.67
C ARG A 145 39.32 -5.88 -46.31
N LYS A 146 38.97 -7.13 -45.99
CA LYS A 146 39.89 -8.19 -45.56
C LYS A 146 39.85 -9.37 -46.53
N ALA A 147 40.84 -10.26 -46.45
CA ALA A 147 40.93 -11.46 -47.29
C ALA A 147 41.29 -12.69 -46.45
N GLY A 148 41.01 -13.88 -46.99
CA GLY A 148 41.35 -15.17 -46.38
C GLY A 148 40.61 -15.44 -45.07
N SER A 149 41.27 -16.06 -44.10
CA SER A 149 40.66 -16.49 -42.82
C SER A 149 39.95 -15.34 -42.08
N LYS A 150 40.57 -14.15 -42.01
CA LYS A 150 40.01 -13.01 -41.27
C LYS A 150 38.69 -12.52 -41.87
N MET A 151 38.52 -12.61 -43.19
CA MET A 151 37.25 -12.30 -43.85
C MET A 151 36.18 -13.35 -43.47
N ALA A 152 36.53 -14.63 -43.50
CA ALA A 152 35.61 -15.70 -43.14
C ALA A 152 35.14 -15.60 -41.67
N ASP A 153 36.04 -15.24 -40.76
CA ASP A 153 35.72 -15.03 -39.34
C ASP A 153 34.71 -13.89 -39.15
N LEU A 154 34.95 -12.74 -39.80
CA LEU A 154 34.05 -11.56 -39.74
C LEU A 154 32.67 -11.86 -40.34
N ILE A 155 32.61 -12.61 -41.43
CA ILE A 155 31.33 -13.06 -42.04
C ILE A 155 30.58 -13.99 -41.08
N SER A 156 31.28 -14.93 -40.44
CA SER A 156 30.68 -15.84 -39.46
C SER A 156 30.10 -15.08 -38.27
N SER A 157 30.85 -14.13 -37.71
CA SER A 157 30.39 -13.24 -36.64
C SER A 157 29.19 -12.37 -37.09
N SER A 158 29.23 -11.77 -38.28
CA SER A 158 28.12 -10.99 -38.84
C SER A 158 26.85 -11.83 -38.99
N ASN A 159 26.97 -13.07 -39.48
CA ASN A 159 25.83 -13.99 -39.61
C ASN A 159 25.24 -14.41 -38.25
N LEU A 160 26.07 -14.53 -37.21
CA LEU A 160 25.60 -14.79 -35.85
C LEU A 160 24.78 -13.60 -35.32
N LEU A 161 25.27 -12.38 -35.48
CA LEU A 161 24.53 -11.17 -35.09
C LEU A 161 23.24 -10.96 -35.91
N ARG A 162 23.23 -11.31 -37.20
CA ARG A 162 22.02 -11.29 -38.04
C ARG A 162 20.92 -12.21 -37.52
N ARG A 163 21.29 -13.42 -37.04
CA ARG A 163 20.33 -14.34 -36.42
C ARG A 163 19.76 -13.74 -35.14
N GLY A 164 20.62 -13.23 -34.26
CA GLY A 164 20.18 -12.55 -33.03
C GLY A 164 19.29 -11.34 -33.30
N HIS A 165 19.61 -10.52 -34.30
CA HIS A 165 18.77 -9.39 -34.72
C HIS A 165 17.38 -9.85 -35.19
N LYS A 166 17.32 -10.92 -35.99
CA LYS A 166 16.04 -11.49 -36.46
C LYS A 166 15.19 -12.01 -35.30
N GLU A 167 15.81 -12.68 -34.32
CA GLU A 167 15.12 -13.13 -33.10
C GLU A 167 14.54 -11.93 -32.32
N LYS A 168 15.32 -10.85 -32.16
CA LYS A 168 14.86 -9.65 -31.46
C LYS A 168 13.74 -8.90 -32.21
N LEU A 169 13.73 -8.91 -33.54
CA LEU A 169 12.60 -8.40 -34.33
C LEU A 169 11.32 -9.21 -34.11
N THR A 170 11.42 -10.54 -34.00
CA THR A 170 10.24 -11.36 -33.68
C THR A 170 9.72 -11.10 -32.26
N GLU A 171 10.63 -10.91 -31.30
CA GLU A 171 10.27 -10.54 -29.92
C GLU A 171 9.57 -9.17 -29.87
N LEU A 172 10.02 -8.19 -30.65
CA LEU A 172 9.34 -6.88 -30.77
C LEU A 172 7.92 -7.02 -31.32
N ALA A 173 7.72 -7.82 -32.37
CA ALA A 173 6.40 -8.01 -32.96
C ALA A 173 5.41 -8.64 -31.97
N VAL A 174 5.89 -9.57 -31.13
CA VAL A 174 5.07 -10.15 -30.04
C VAL A 174 4.72 -9.09 -29.00
N LEU A 175 5.70 -8.30 -28.55
CA LEU A 175 5.47 -7.24 -27.58
C LEU A 175 4.54 -6.13 -28.10
N ASP A 176 4.64 -5.75 -29.38
CA ASP A 176 3.74 -4.76 -29.97
C ASP A 176 2.29 -5.28 -30.01
N LYS A 177 2.10 -6.58 -30.26
CA LYS A 177 0.79 -7.21 -30.17
C LYS A 177 0.26 -7.23 -28.73
N GLU A 178 1.06 -7.66 -27.77
CA GLU A 178 0.68 -7.66 -26.35
C GLU A 178 0.35 -6.25 -25.84
N ILE A 179 1.12 -5.24 -26.24
CA ILE A 179 0.85 -3.83 -25.90
C ILE A 179 -0.45 -3.35 -26.55
N ALA A 180 -0.75 -3.75 -27.79
CA ALA A 180 -1.99 -3.38 -28.47
C ALA A 180 -3.19 -4.01 -27.77
N ASP A 181 -3.16 -5.32 -27.53
CA ASP A 181 -4.22 -6.08 -26.87
C ASP A 181 -4.52 -5.49 -25.47
N LEU A 182 -3.49 -5.26 -24.65
CA LEU A 182 -3.63 -4.69 -23.31
C LEU A 182 -4.08 -3.21 -23.33
N SER A 183 -3.73 -2.46 -24.37
CA SER A 183 -4.20 -1.08 -24.55
C SER A 183 -5.67 -1.01 -24.96
N GLU A 184 -6.17 -2.00 -25.70
CA GLU A 184 -7.58 -2.13 -26.03
C GLU A 184 -8.39 -2.54 -24.80
N GLU A 185 -7.89 -3.48 -24.00
CA GLU A 185 -8.50 -3.93 -22.75
C GLU A 185 -8.66 -2.80 -21.71
N LEU A 186 -7.75 -1.83 -21.72
CA LEU A 186 -7.85 -0.63 -20.87
C LEU A 186 -8.87 0.41 -21.38
N ARG A 187 -9.21 0.37 -22.68
CA ARG A 187 -10.17 1.29 -23.32
C ARG A 187 -11.61 0.78 -23.23
N SER A 188 -11.79 -0.54 -23.17
CA SER A 188 -13.08 -1.21 -22.94
C SER A 188 -13.55 -1.09 -21.49
#